data_AF-A0A946DET3-F1
#
_entry.id   AF-A0A946DET3-F1
#
_cell.length_a   1.000
_cell.length_b   1.000
_cell.length_c   1.000
_cell.angle_alpha   90.00
_cell.angle_beta   90.00
_cell.angle_gamma   90.00
#
_symmetry.space_group_name_H-M   'P 1'
#
loop_
_entity.id
_entity.type
_entity.pdbx_description
1 polymer ?
#
loop_
_entity_poly.entity_id
_entity_poly.type
_entity_poly.pdbx_seq_one_letter_code
_entity_poly.pdbx_strand_id
1 'polypeptide(L)'
;MYLNNNSLAIVITIVVTLLVPGISIAKGEQELQQSEGTVLFYSGFFSREENDGKMARLSGKSHYMKFYPPNRIIRLFIPYPYSTTVKPEAIASVFNTISKKSVGDAFIRGKFAVMDQDVIANLGTVKTGQGIVLFDCDSSSPCRIEFTEKDLKVIKKGILADHIIVYDHVKVDTH
;
A
#
# COMPACT_ATOMS: atom_id res chain seq x y z
N MET A 1 -63.48 63.47 9.83
CA MET A 1 -62.36 64.03 9.02
C MET A 1 -61.92 62.91 8.08
N TYR A 2 -62.14 63.12 6.78
CA TYR A 2 -61.76 62.20 5.70
C TYR A 2 -60.23 62.11 5.57
N LEU A 3 -59.73 60.92 5.22
CA LEU A 3 -58.73 60.60 4.17
C LEU A 3 -58.14 59.20 4.51
N ASN A 4 -58.18 58.13 3.74
CA ASN A 4 -58.11 57.83 2.29
C ASN A 4 -56.83 57.01 2.00
N ASN A 5 -56.97 56.11 1.02
CA ASN A 5 -55.96 55.48 0.18
C ASN A 5 -55.25 54.18 0.62
N ASN A 6 -55.78 53.07 0.09
CA ASN A 6 -55.21 52.32 -1.04
C ASN A 6 -53.68 52.25 -1.14
N SER A 7 -53.15 51.03 -1.08
CA SER A 7 -52.39 50.49 -2.22
C SER A 7 -52.34 48.97 -2.19
N LEU A 8 -52.92 48.40 -3.24
CA LEU A 8 -52.86 47.01 -3.65
C LEU A 8 -51.48 46.76 -4.31
N ALA A 9 -50.79 45.69 -3.93
CA ALA A 9 -49.76 45.10 -4.78
C ALA A 9 -49.84 43.57 -4.70
N ILE A 10 -50.27 42.97 -5.80
CA ILE A 10 -50.32 41.53 -6.09
C ILE A 10 -49.09 41.20 -6.94
N VAL A 11 -48.25 40.25 -6.53
CA VAL A 11 -47.44 39.35 -7.39
C VAL A 11 -47.11 38.11 -6.51
N ILE A 12 -47.83 36.97 -6.59
CA ILE A 12 -47.69 35.84 -7.54
C ILE A 12 -46.33 35.11 -7.44
N THR A 13 -46.35 33.96 -6.74
CA THR A 13 -45.76 32.63 -7.10
C THR A 13 -44.22 32.58 -7.26
N ILE A 14 -43.47 31.63 -6.68
CA ILE A 14 -43.45 30.19 -6.97
C ILE A 14 -42.82 29.43 -5.79
N VAL A 15 -43.51 28.38 -5.33
CA VAL A 15 -42.93 27.29 -4.53
C VAL A 15 -42.06 26.44 -5.46
N VAL A 16 -40.73 26.46 -5.27
CA VAL A 16 -39.85 25.38 -5.75
C VAL A 16 -39.17 24.75 -4.55
N THR A 17 -39.82 23.72 -4.03
CA THR A 17 -39.19 22.67 -3.22
C THR A 17 -38.14 21.95 -4.07
N LEU A 18 -36.87 22.29 -3.89
CA LEU A 18 -35.75 21.46 -4.34
C LEU A 18 -35.49 20.38 -3.29
N LEU A 19 -36.26 19.29 -3.40
CA LEU A 19 -35.80 17.96 -3.00
C LEU A 19 -34.62 17.62 -3.89
N VAL A 20 -33.41 17.64 -3.35
CA VAL A 20 -32.23 17.05 -3.99
C VAL A 20 -32.08 15.63 -3.46
N PRO A 21 -32.49 14.58 -4.20
CA PRO A 21 -31.98 13.24 -3.96
C PRO A 21 -30.58 13.17 -4.59
N GLY A 22 -29.60 12.70 -3.82
CA GLY A 22 -28.31 12.33 -4.38
C GLY A 22 -27.18 13.28 -4.01
N ILE A 23 -26.67 13.12 -2.80
CA ILE A 23 -25.21 13.10 -2.65
C ILE A 23 -24.85 11.68 -2.26
N SER A 24 -24.63 10.84 -3.28
CA SER A 24 -23.85 9.61 -3.14
C SER A 24 -22.43 10.01 -2.76
N ILE A 25 -22.20 10.29 -1.47
CA ILE A 25 -20.86 10.41 -0.94
C ILE A 25 -20.36 8.99 -0.68
N ALA A 26 -19.53 8.53 -1.61
CA ALA A 26 -18.46 7.56 -1.40
C ALA A 26 -18.82 6.29 -0.61
N LYS A 27 -19.72 5.47 -1.16
CA LYS A 27 -19.79 4.04 -0.86
C LYS A 27 -18.67 3.31 -1.62
N GLY A 28 -17.41 3.68 -1.34
CA GLY A 28 -16.21 3.18 -2.02
C GLY A 28 -15.04 2.84 -1.09
N GLU A 29 -15.15 3.14 0.21
CA GLU A 29 -14.08 2.90 1.21
C GLU A 29 -14.37 1.71 2.13
N GLN A 30 -15.35 0.86 1.83
CA GLN A 30 -15.82 -0.18 2.75
C GLN A 30 -15.90 -1.58 2.12
N GLU A 31 -14.87 -2.02 1.41
CA GLU A 31 -14.66 -3.44 1.08
C GLU A 31 -13.17 -3.84 1.14
N LEU A 32 -12.50 -3.50 2.25
CA LEU A 32 -11.51 -4.41 2.81
C LEU A 32 -12.24 -5.12 3.93
N GLN A 33 -12.85 -6.27 3.60
CA GLN A 33 -13.33 -7.20 4.61
C GLN A 33 -12.24 -7.35 5.67
N GLN A 34 -12.57 -6.96 6.90
CA GLN A 34 -11.82 -7.24 8.12
C GLN A 34 -11.69 -8.76 8.27
N SER A 35 -10.74 -9.33 7.54
CA SER A 35 -10.10 -10.58 7.91
C SER A 35 -9.01 -10.23 8.91
N GLU A 36 -8.79 -11.04 9.94
CA GLU A 36 -7.65 -10.90 10.87
C GLU A 36 -6.31 -10.73 10.12
N GLY A 37 -6.20 -11.21 8.87
CA GLY A 37 -5.05 -11.01 7.99
C GLY A 37 -4.77 -9.55 7.59
N THR A 38 -5.77 -8.66 7.60
CA THR A 38 -5.60 -7.23 7.24
C THR A 38 -4.89 -6.44 8.35
N VAL A 39 -4.95 -6.88 9.60
CA VAL A 39 -4.22 -6.25 10.71
C VAL A 39 -2.74 -6.65 10.67
N LEU A 40 -2.44 -7.90 10.31
CA LEU A 40 -1.06 -8.37 10.16
C LEU A 40 -0.31 -7.63 9.04
N PHE A 41 -1.01 -7.34 7.93
CA PHE A 41 -0.49 -6.65 6.74
C PHE A 41 0.28 -5.35 7.02
N TYR A 42 -0.14 -4.60 8.04
CA TYR A 42 0.46 -3.31 8.39
C TYR A 42 1.36 -3.35 9.64
N SER A 43 1.46 -4.50 10.31
CA SER A 43 2.13 -4.63 11.62
C SER A 43 3.66 -4.78 11.56
N GLY A 44 4.23 -4.97 10.36
CA GLY A 44 5.66 -5.23 10.19
C GLY A 44 6.13 -5.06 8.75
N PHE A 45 7.10 -5.87 8.35
CA PHE A 45 7.51 -6.03 6.95
C PHE A 45 7.77 -7.51 6.65
N PHE A 46 7.93 -7.85 5.39
CA PHE A 46 8.11 -9.22 4.91
C PHE A 46 9.50 -9.37 4.30
N SER A 47 10.19 -10.48 4.58
CA SER A 47 11.54 -10.76 4.09
C SER A 47 11.57 -12.01 3.22
N ARG A 48 12.24 -11.95 2.08
CA ARG A 48 12.55 -13.13 1.26
C ARG A 48 13.96 -13.60 1.56
N GLU A 49 14.12 -14.21 2.72
CA GLU A 49 15.40 -14.81 3.14
C GLU A 49 15.45 -16.34 2.96
N GLU A 50 14.41 -16.93 2.34
CA GLU A 50 14.31 -18.36 1.98
C GLU A 50 15.65 -19.01 1.58
N ASN A 51 15.84 -20.26 2.03
CA ASN A 51 16.95 -21.14 1.64
C ASN A 51 18.34 -20.62 2.06
N ASP A 52 18.48 -20.22 3.32
CA ASP A 52 19.71 -19.64 3.89
C ASP A 52 20.26 -18.48 3.03
N GLY A 53 19.35 -17.63 2.52
CA GLY A 53 19.69 -16.55 1.61
C GLY A 53 20.25 -17.00 0.26
N LYS A 54 20.00 -18.24 -0.22
CA LYS A 54 20.47 -18.70 -1.55
C LYS A 54 20.07 -17.74 -2.66
N MET A 55 18.81 -17.28 -2.65
CA MET A 55 18.35 -16.31 -3.65
C MET A 55 19.05 -14.96 -3.51
N ALA A 56 19.32 -14.50 -2.28
CA ALA A 56 20.07 -13.28 -2.03
C ALA A 56 21.55 -13.40 -2.48
N ARG A 57 22.17 -14.58 -2.28
CA ARG A 57 23.52 -14.91 -2.78
C ARG A 57 23.59 -14.86 -4.30
N LEU A 58 22.57 -15.38 -4.99
CA LEU A 58 22.51 -15.39 -6.45
C LEU A 58 22.21 -14.00 -7.05
N SER A 59 21.31 -13.23 -6.43
CA SER A 59 20.91 -11.91 -6.92
C SER A 59 21.82 -10.78 -6.47
N GLY A 60 22.66 -11.03 -5.45
CA GLY A 60 23.43 -10.02 -4.74
C GLY A 60 22.59 -9.10 -3.85
N LYS A 61 21.30 -9.41 -3.61
CA LYS A 61 20.37 -8.55 -2.86
C LYS A 61 19.37 -9.35 -2.03
N SER A 62 19.22 -9.00 -0.75
CA SER A 62 18.06 -9.39 0.05
C SER A 62 16.87 -8.51 -0.31
N HIS A 63 15.67 -9.11 -0.35
CA HIS A 63 14.45 -8.43 -0.75
C HIS A 63 13.43 -8.39 0.38
N TYR A 64 12.93 -7.19 0.66
CA TYR A 64 11.95 -6.94 1.70
C TYR A 64 10.73 -6.21 1.12
N MET A 65 9.57 -6.40 1.71
CA MET A 65 8.31 -5.78 1.28
C MET A 65 7.56 -5.22 2.48
N LYS A 66 7.07 -3.99 2.38
CA LYS A 66 6.17 -3.41 3.38
C LYS A 66 5.01 -2.71 2.70
N PHE A 67 3.84 -2.83 3.30
CA PHE A 67 2.62 -2.23 2.78
C PHE A 67 2.14 -1.10 3.68
N TYR A 68 1.47 -0.14 3.07
CA TYR A 68 0.98 1.07 3.71
C TYR A 68 -0.44 1.37 3.24
N PRO A 69 -1.32 1.81 4.13
CA PRO A 69 -2.65 2.25 3.72
C PRO A 69 -2.53 3.54 2.88
N PRO A 70 -3.49 3.79 1.97
CA PRO A 70 -4.62 2.93 1.66
C PRO A 70 -4.28 1.77 0.70
N ASN A 71 -3.29 1.92 -0.18
CA ASN A 71 -3.02 0.98 -1.26
C ASN A 71 -1.56 1.02 -1.76
N ARG A 72 -0.60 1.15 -0.85
CA ARG A 72 0.80 1.35 -1.21
C ARG A 72 1.68 0.18 -0.81
N ILE A 73 2.69 -0.09 -1.64
CA ILE A 73 3.73 -1.08 -1.39
C ILE A 73 5.10 -0.45 -1.57
N ILE A 74 6.04 -0.83 -0.71
CA ILE A 74 7.46 -0.52 -0.86
C ILE A 74 8.21 -1.84 -0.89
N ARG A 75 8.95 -2.06 -1.98
CA ARG A 75 9.91 -3.15 -2.16
C ARG A 75 11.31 -2.60 -1.90
N LEU A 76 12.04 -3.20 -0.98
CA LEU A 76 13.39 -2.79 -0.60
C LEU A 76 14.39 -3.87 -0.99
N PHE A 77 15.49 -3.46 -1.62
CA PHE A 77 16.58 -4.35 -2.01
C PHE A 77 17.88 -3.89 -1.36
N ILE A 78 18.31 -4.61 -0.33
CA ILE A 78 19.55 -4.35 0.41
C ILE A 78 20.65 -5.25 -0.17
N PRO A 79 21.85 -4.72 -0.47
CA PRO A 79 22.96 -5.53 -0.96
C PRO A 79 23.28 -6.70 -0.02
N TYR A 80 23.49 -7.88 -0.58
CA TYR A 80 24.00 -9.05 0.14
C TYR A 80 25.53 -9.10 0.00
N PRO A 81 26.30 -9.44 1.07
CA PRO A 81 25.87 -9.91 2.38
C PRO A 81 25.59 -8.80 3.40
N TYR A 82 25.73 -7.53 3.04
CA TYR A 82 25.50 -6.42 3.99
C TYR A 82 24.15 -6.50 4.71
N SER A 83 23.09 -6.95 4.02
CA SER A 83 21.78 -7.19 4.62
C SER A 83 21.78 -8.10 5.85
N THR A 84 22.71 -9.06 5.97
CA THR A 84 22.77 -9.97 7.12
C THR A 84 23.29 -9.30 8.40
N THR A 85 23.90 -8.12 8.27
CA THR A 85 24.38 -7.33 9.41
C THR A 85 23.40 -6.22 9.81
N VAL A 86 22.37 -5.97 8.99
CA VAL A 86 21.39 -4.91 9.23
C VAL A 86 20.29 -5.43 10.16
N LYS A 87 20.08 -4.73 11.28
CA LYS A 87 19.02 -5.09 12.22
C LYS A 87 17.62 -4.76 11.67
N PRO A 88 16.58 -5.52 12.03
CA PRO A 88 15.20 -5.27 11.58
C PRO A 88 14.70 -3.83 11.82
N GLU A 89 15.11 -3.20 12.92
CA GLU A 89 14.69 -1.83 13.27
C GLU A 89 15.25 -0.80 12.29
N ALA A 90 16.48 -1.01 11.80
CA ALA A 90 17.08 -0.16 10.78
C ALA A 90 16.34 -0.30 9.44
N ILE A 91 15.94 -1.52 9.06
CA ILE A 91 15.12 -1.77 7.87
C ILE A 91 13.76 -1.07 8.00
N ALA A 92 13.12 -1.18 9.16
CA ALA A 92 11.86 -0.49 9.46
C ALA A 92 11.99 1.03 9.35
N SER A 93 13.08 1.61 9.87
CA SER A 93 13.39 3.04 9.76
C SER A 93 13.58 3.48 8.30
N VAL A 94 14.23 2.66 7.48
CA VAL A 94 14.37 2.92 6.04
C VAL A 94 13.01 2.95 5.35
N PHE A 95 12.16 1.96 5.61
CA PHE A 95 10.79 1.96 5.08
C PHE A 95 10.01 3.23 5.47
N ASN A 96 10.09 3.66 6.73
CA ASN A 96 9.44 4.88 7.22
C ASN A 96 10.03 6.16 6.60
N THR A 97 11.32 6.16 6.29
CA THR A 97 11.98 7.28 5.61
C THR A 97 11.56 7.36 4.15
N ILE A 98 11.50 6.22 3.46
CA ILE A 98 11.10 6.15 2.04
C ILE A 98 9.63 6.50 1.86
N SER A 99 8.74 6.05 2.75
CA SER A 99 7.31 6.33 2.63
C SER A 99 7.00 7.83 2.59
N LYS A 100 7.84 8.66 3.22
CA LYS A 100 7.74 10.13 3.25
C LYS A 100 8.38 10.82 2.03
N LYS A 101 9.17 10.13 1.22
CA LYS A 101 9.94 10.74 0.10
C LYS A 101 9.14 10.88 -1.20
N SER A 102 8.09 10.10 -1.38
CA SER A 102 7.21 10.16 -2.55
C SER A 102 5.79 9.78 -2.13
N VAL A 103 4.80 10.32 -2.82
CA VAL A 103 3.38 9.98 -2.67
C VAL A 103 2.88 9.05 -3.77
N GLY A 104 3.69 8.79 -4.80
CA GLY A 104 3.35 7.90 -5.92
C GLY A 104 4.47 6.89 -6.23
N ASP A 105 4.30 6.20 -7.35
CA ASP A 105 5.25 5.19 -7.83
C ASP A 105 6.62 5.83 -8.09
N ALA A 106 7.67 5.20 -7.59
CA ALA A 106 9.02 5.75 -7.66
C ALA A 106 10.10 4.68 -7.51
N PHE A 107 11.25 4.94 -8.12
CA PHE A 107 12.47 4.16 -7.91
C PHE A 107 13.51 5.07 -7.25
N ILE A 108 13.91 4.74 -6.02
CA ILE A 108 14.82 5.56 -5.21
C ILE A 108 16.01 4.70 -4.79
N ARG A 109 17.22 5.25 -4.92
CA ARG A 109 18.45 4.63 -4.43
C ARG A 109 19.12 5.57 -3.43
N GLY A 110 19.60 5.02 -2.32
CA GLY A 110 20.45 5.76 -1.39
C GLY A 110 20.63 5.06 -0.05
N LYS A 111 21.34 5.73 0.85
CA LYS A 111 21.65 5.25 2.21
C LYS A 111 20.53 5.48 3.24
N PHE A 112 19.56 6.34 2.92
CA PHE A 112 18.42 6.66 3.79
C PHE A 112 18.79 6.99 5.25
N ALA A 113 19.94 7.66 5.44
CA ALA A 113 20.53 8.10 6.72
C ALA A 113 20.92 7.01 7.74
N VAL A 114 20.43 5.78 7.61
CA VAL A 114 20.67 4.69 8.58
C VAL A 114 21.39 3.48 7.98
N MET A 115 21.72 3.50 6.69
CA MET A 115 22.43 2.42 6.01
C MET A 115 23.86 2.83 5.62
N ASP A 116 24.80 1.91 5.74
CA ASP A 116 26.19 2.12 5.31
C ASP A 116 26.37 1.94 3.81
N GLN A 117 25.48 1.18 3.17
CA GLN A 117 25.46 0.95 1.73
C GLN A 117 24.19 1.50 1.07
N ASP A 118 24.28 1.75 -0.23
CA ASP A 118 23.10 2.12 -1.02
C ASP A 118 22.10 0.98 -1.04
N VAL A 119 20.87 1.33 -0.67
CA VAL A 119 19.71 0.45 -0.76
C VAL A 119 18.81 0.95 -1.89
N ILE A 120 18.17 0.03 -2.60
CA ILE A 120 17.21 0.35 -3.64
C ILE A 120 15.80 0.20 -3.08
N ALA A 121 14.94 1.16 -3.35
CA ALA A 121 13.53 1.13 -3.00
C ALA A 121 12.67 1.33 -4.25
N ASN A 122 11.73 0.42 -4.46
CA ASN A 122 10.68 0.55 -5.46
C ASN A 122 9.36 0.77 -4.73
N LEU A 123 8.79 1.96 -4.92
CA LEU A 123 7.50 2.37 -4.40
C LEU A 123 6.49 2.13 -5.50
N GLY A 124 5.42 1.44 -5.14
CA GLY A 124 4.35 1.12 -6.07
C GLY A 124 2.99 1.21 -5.39
N THR A 125 1.97 1.04 -6.23
CA THR A 125 0.58 0.96 -5.82
C THR A 125 0.10 -0.48 -5.91
N VAL A 126 -0.68 -0.93 -4.93
CA VAL A 126 -1.40 -2.20 -4.99
C VAL A 126 -2.84 -1.96 -5.42
N LYS A 127 -3.40 -2.90 -6.18
CA LYS A 127 -4.83 -2.95 -6.48
C LYS A 127 -5.45 -4.03 -5.62
N THR A 128 -6.47 -3.67 -4.87
CA THR A 128 -7.22 -4.59 -4.03
C THR A 128 -8.64 -4.70 -4.55
N GLY A 129 -9.15 -5.93 -4.69
CA GLY A 129 -10.53 -6.19 -5.08
C GLY A 129 -10.84 -7.68 -5.06
N GLN A 130 -12.08 -8.04 -4.71
CA GLN A 130 -12.54 -9.45 -4.65
C GLN A 130 -11.64 -10.36 -3.78
N GLY A 131 -11.06 -9.81 -2.70
CA GLY A 131 -10.13 -10.54 -1.82
C GLY A 131 -8.73 -10.79 -2.40
N ILE A 132 -8.40 -10.16 -3.53
CA ILE A 132 -7.11 -10.31 -4.22
C ILE A 132 -6.33 -9.00 -4.11
N VAL A 133 -5.02 -9.10 -3.83
CA VAL A 133 -4.09 -7.98 -3.91
C VAL A 133 -3.14 -8.19 -5.08
N LEU A 134 -3.07 -7.22 -5.98
CA LEU A 134 -2.24 -7.23 -7.18
C LEU A 134 -1.24 -6.06 -7.17
N PHE A 135 -0.03 -6.28 -7.68
CA PHE A 135 0.95 -5.21 -7.87
C PHE A 135 1.83 -5.45 -9.09
N ASP A 136 2.42 -4.38 -9.61
CA ASP A 136 3.42 -4.49 -10.68
C ASP A 136 4.74 -5.03 -10.13
N CYS A 137 5.15 -6.18 -10.66
CA CYS A 137 6.35 -6.90 -10.27
C CYS A 137 7.31 -7.11 -11.43
N ASP A 138 7.30 -6.21 -12.41
CA ASP A 138 8.24 -6.20 -13.55
C ASP A 138 8.11 -7.51 -14.37
N SER A 139 6.86 -7.88 -14.67
CA SER A 139 6.49 -9.07 -15.43
C SER A 139 5.40 -8.75 -16.47
N SER A 140 5.14 -9.68 -17.38
CA SER A 140 4.09 -9.55 -18.40
C SER A 140 2.67 -9.50 -17.81
N SER A 141 2.52 -9.90 -16.53
CA SER A 141 1.27 -9.79 -15.79
C SER A 141 1.54 -9.34 -14.35
N PRO A 142 0.56 -8.67 -13.70
CA PRO A 142 0.68 -8.30 -12.29
C PRO A 142 0.92 -9.51 -11.40
N CYS A 143 1.76 -9.35 -10.38
CA CYS A 143 1.89 -10.37 -9.34
C CYS A 143 0.68 -10.34 -8.42
N ARG A 144 0.24 -11.53 -8.03
CA ARG A 144 -0.79 -11.71 -7.01
C ARG A 144 -0.16 -11.96 -5.65
N ILE A 145 -0.73 -11.37 -4.61
CA ILE A 145 -0.35 -11.63 -3.23
C ILE A 145 -1.43 -12.49 -2.57
N GLU A 146 -1.00 -13.56 -1.92
CA GLU A 146 -1.80 -14.34 -0.99
C GLU A 146 -1.18 -14.19 0.41
N PHE A 147 -2.00 -13.77 1.37
CA PHE A 147 -1.59 -13.66 2.77
C PHE A 147 -1.98 -14.92 3.51
N THR A 148 -1.12 -15.37 4.42
CA THR A 148 -1.45 -16.35 5.44
C THR A 148 -1.25 -15.73 6.83
N GLU A 149 -1.48 -16.50 7.88
CA GLU A 149 -1.24 -16.06 9.26
C GLU A 149 0.24 -15.75 9.56
N LYS A 150 1.18 -16.34 8.80
CA LYS A 150 2.61 -16.31 9.10
C LYS A 150 3.48 -15.79 7.97
N ASP A 151 3.00 -15.90 6.74
CA ASP A 151 3.77 -15.59 5.54
C ASP A 151 2.97 -14.79 4.51
N LEU A 152 3.71 -14.27 3.53
CA LEU A 152 3.19 -13.66 2.33
C LEU A 152 3.72 -14.43 1.11
N LYS A 153 2.81 -14.84 0.24
CA LYS A 153 3.15 -15.49 -1.03
C LYS A 153 2.95 -14.52 -2.17
N VAL A 154 4.01 -14.28 -2.93
CA VAL A 154 3.94 -13.59 -4.22
C VAL A 154 3.87 -14.63 -5.32
N ILE A 155 2.77 -14.62 -6.06
CA ILE A 155 2.52 -15.50 -7.19
C ILE A 155 2.76 -14.71 -8.46
N LYS A 156 3.83 -15.07 -9.17
CA LYS A 156 4.19 -14.54 -10.48
C LYS A 156 3.77 -15.54 -11.55
N LYS A 157 2.88 -15.15 -12.45
CA LYS A 157 2.47 -16.01 -13.56
C LYS A 157 3.67 -16.33 -14.45
N GLY A 158 3.89 -17.61 -14.71
CA GLY A 158 4.85 -18.09 -15.70
C GLY A 158 4.13 -18.65 -16.92
N ILE A 159 4.90 -18.95 -17.98
CA ILE A 159 4.36 -19.52 -19.22
C ILE A 159 3.87 -20.96 -19.01
N LEU A 160 4.62 -21.74 -18.24
CA LEU A 160 4.33 -23.16 -17.98
C LEU A 160 3.71 -23.41 -16.61
N ALA A 161 4.14 -22.66 -15.60
CA ALA A 161 3.68 -22.77 -14.24
C ALA A 161 3.84 -21.44 -13.50
N ASP A 162 3.03 -21.25 -12.46
CA ASP A 162 3.16 -20.11 -11.56
C ASP A 162 4.44 -20.23 -10.71
N HIS A 163 5.16 -19.14 -10.58
CA HIS A 163 6.30 -19.03 -9.66
C HIS A 163 5.81 -18.46 -8.34
N ILE A 164 5.92 -19.26 -7.28
CA ILE A 164 5.56 -18.87 -5.92
C ILE A 164 6.83 -18.44 -5.19
N ILE A 165 6.78 -17.27 -4.56
CA ILE A 165 7.86 -16.72 -3.75
C ILE A 165 7.28 -16.47 -2.35
N VAL A 166 7.81 -17.13 -1.32
CA VAL A 166 7.37 -16.92 0.06
C VAL A 166 8.23 -15.86 0.73
N TYR A 167 7.59 -15.06 1.56
CA TYR A 167 8.22 -14.08 2.42
C TYR A 167 7.77 -14.31 3.86
N ASP A 168 8.73 -14.33 4.76
CA ASP A 168 8.48 -14.46 6.19
C ASP A 168 8.10 -13.10 6.77
N HIS A 169 7.12 -13.08 7.67
CA HIS A 169 6.75 -11.87 8.38
C HIS A 169 7.78 -11.54 9.48
N VAL A 170 8.35 -10.34 9.39
CA VAL A 170 9.28 -9.78 10.38
C VAL A 170 8.52 -8.78 11.25
N LYS A 171 8.29 -9.18 12.51
CA LYS A 171 7.75 -8.28 13.54
C LYS A 171 8.85 -7.35 14.02
N VAL A 172 8.51 -6.09 14.21
CA VAL A 172 9.42 -5.09 14.76
C VAL A 172 8.83 -4.65 16.08
N ASP A 173 9.49 -5.00 17.19
CA ASP A 173 9.04 -4.60 18.51
C ASP A 173 9.18 -3.07 18.63
N THR A 174 8.07 -2.40 18.93
CA THR A 174 8.06 -0.99 19.27
C THR A 174 8.25 -0.89 20.77
N HIS A 175 9.50 -0.71 21.21
CA HIS A 175 9.82 -0.36 22.59
C HIS A 175 9.51 1.11 22.87
#